data_AF-A0A961G3I7-F1
#
_entry.id   AF-A0A961G3I7-F1
#
_cell.length_a   1.000
_cell.length_b   1.000
_cell.length_c   1.000
_cell.angle_alpha   90.00
_cell.angle_beta   90.00
_cell.angle_gamma   90.00
#
_symmetry.space_group_name_H-M   'P 1'
#
loop_
_entity.id
_entity.type
_entity.pdbx_description
1 polymer ?
#
loop_
_entity_poly.entity_id
_entity_poly.type
_entity_poly.pdbx_seq_one_letter_code
_entity_poly.pdbx_strand_id
1 'polypeptide(L)'
;MQLDFTNNVVFAWWGTGAGNDPSTSGNGRYNFVSNYYRGAGGITDWGERTFFEIRNPDAKGWFSGNRIKLPHDNGPITPQDQYDEDFITYGDPDENEATRSTFEVSGPFESGEYAVPTLPQAPAGAPLGEQSVKRDVGACLKRDQLDLHLLGADGTTGEYKERQGEGPIDNPSEVGGWPTLSTAAPPEDADKDGVPDDREQTTPANRSPEWKNDPRNAQLDDNGDGRTNLEEYLTEIVSESE
;
A
#
# COMPACT_ATOMS: atom_id res chain seq x y z
N MET A 1 4.74 19.71 6.00
CA MET A 1 4.46 18.55 5.13
C MET A 1 2.98 18.28 5.20
N GLN A 2 2.33 17.89 4.09
CA GLN A 2 0.96 17.38 4.12
C GLN A 2 0.98 15.94 3.66
N LEU A 3 0.28 15.08 4.39
CA LEU A 3 0.14 13.65 4.09
C LEU A 3 -1.35 13.30 4.06
N ASP A 4 -1.78 12.83 2.90
CA ASP A 4 -3.08 12.21 2.70
C ASP A 4 -2.91 10.68 2.75
N PHE A 5 -3.21 10.10 3.91
CA PHE A 5 -3.15 8.66 4.13
C PHE A 5 -4.59 8.13 4.18
N THR A 6 -5.11 7.75 3.02
CA THR A 6 -6.53 7.39 2.87
C THR A 6 -6.72 6.01 2.25
N ASN A 7 -7.72 5.27 2.76
CA ASN A 7 -8.10 3.94 2.27
C ASN A 7 -6.97 2.89 2.26
N ASN A 8 -6.08 2.93 3.25
CA ASN A 8 -4.98 1.98 3.37
C ASN A 8 -5.33 0.81 4.29
N VAL A 9 -4.62 -0.30 4.13
CA VAL A 9 -4.53 -1.36 5.13
C VAL A 9 -3.13 -1.33 5.73
N VAL A 10 -3.04 -1.05 7.02
CA VAL A 10 -1.80 -1.16 7.78
C VAL A 10 -1.86 -2.44 8.58
N PHE A 11 -0.87 -3.31 8.44
CA PHE A 11 -0.86 -4.60 9.12
C PHE A 11 0.54 -4.98 9.57
N ALA A 12 0.60 -5.93 10.50
CA ALA A 12 1.84 -6.52 11.00
C ALA A 12 2.82 -5.52 11.65
N TRP A 13 2.31 -4.42 12.23
CA TRP A 13 3.14 -3.56 13.08
C TRP A 13 3.37 -4.20 14.45
N TRP A 14 4.43 -3.74 15.11
CA TRP A 14 4.84 -4.12 16.45
C TRP A 14 5.07 -2.87 17.29
N GLY A 15 4.95 -3.01 18.62
CA GLY A 15 5.15 -1.90 19.55
C GLY A 15 3.92 -1.04 19.75
N THR A 16 4.13 0.24 20.09
CA THR A 16 3.10 1.12 20.67
C THR A 16 2.10 1.70 19.68
N GLY A 17 2.33 1.61 18.38
CA GLY A 17 1.39 2.13 17.38
C GLY A 17 1.75 1.81 15.94
N ALA A 18 0.75 1.96 15.06
CA ALA A 18 0.87 1.67 13.63
C ALA A 18 1.60 2.76 12.83
N GLY A 19 1.71 3.96 13.38
CA GLY A 19 2.44 5.08 12.79
C GLY A 19 2.79 6.11 13.84
N ASN A 20 3.80 6.94 13.55
CA ASN A 20 4.19 8.03 14.44
C ASN A 20 4.71 9.25 13.67
N ASP A 21 4.54 10.42 14.27
CA ASP A 21 5.33 11.61 13.98
C ASP A 21 6.14 11.97 15.24
N PRO A 22 7.42 11.56 15.30
CA PRO A 22 8.30 11.84 16.43
C PRO A 22 8.90 13.24 16.38
N SER A 23 8.53 14.08 15.39
CA SER A 23 9.05 15.43 15.33
C SER A 23 8.56 16.26 16.52
N THR A 24 9.39 17.19 16.97
CA THR A 24 9.05 18.15 18.04
C THR A 24 8.84 19.57 17.49
N SER A 25 8.87 19.74 16.16
CA SER A 25 8.68 21.02 15.50
C SER A 25 8.22 20.86 14.04
N GLY A 26 7.56 21.90 13.52
CA GLY A 26 7.14 22.01 12.13
C GLY A 26 5.64 21.81 11.92
N ASN A 27 5.13 22.20 10.75
CA ASN A 27 3.70 22.22 10.48
C ASN A 27 3.24 20.97 9.72
N GLY A 28 3.27 19.81 10.38
CA GLY A 28 2.70 18.56 9.85
C GLY A 28 1.18 18.67 9.68
N ARG A 29 0.64 18.21 8.56
CA ARG A 29 -0.80 18.16 8.28
C ARG A 29 -1.17 16.76 7.81
N TYR A 30 -2.05 16.09 8.53
CA TYR A 30 -2.35 14.67 8.33
C TYR A 30 -3.83 14.48 8.05
N ASN A 31 -4.18 13.89 6.91
CA ASN A 31 -5.53 13.37 6.64
C ASN A 31 -5.46 11.85 6.71
N PHE A 32 -6.00 11.26 7.77
CA PHE A 32 -6.05 9.81 7.98
C PHE A 32 -7.51 9.36 7.86
N VAL A 33 -7.89 8.89 6.67
CA VAL A 33 -9.30 8.66 6.34
C VAL A 33 -9.54 7.23 5.86
N SER A 34 -10.51 6.54 6.46
CA SER A 34 -10.96 5.21 6.02
C SER A 34 -9.86 4.15 5.98
N ASN A 35 -8.84 4.25 6.82
CA ASN A 35 -7.79 3.24 6.92
C ASN A 35 -8.23 2.07 7.81
N TYR A 36 -7.68 0.89 7.55
CA TYR A 36 -7.89 -0.32 8.34
C TYR A 36 -6.59 -0.80 8.95
N TYR A 37 -6.53 -0.83 10.27
CA TYR A 37 -5.37 -1.23 11.06
C TYR A 37 -5.58 -2.66 11.57
N ARG A 38 -4.73 -3.61 11.15
CA ARG A 38 -4.73 -4.98 11.65
C ARG A 38 -3.47 -5.30 12.46
N GLY A 39 -3.63 -5.44 13.77
CA GLY A 39 -2.50 -5.68 14.68
C GLY A 39 -1.81 -7.02 14.44
N ALA A 40 -0.51 -7.09 14.72
CA ALA A 40 0.23 -8.36 14.70
C ALA A 40 -0.17 -9.27 15.88
N GLY A 41 -0.02 -10.58 15.72
CA GLY A 41 -0.40 -11.60 16.72
C GLY A 41 0.31 -11.48 18.08
N GLY A 42 1.45 -10.80 18.13
CA GLY A 42 2.20 -10.54 19.37
C GLY A 42 1.85 -9.23 20.08
N ILE A 43 0.89 -8.46 19.56
CA ILE A 43 0.31 -7.31 20.28
C ILE A 43 -0.57 -7.86 21.40
N THR A 44 -0.10 -7.68 22.64
CA THR A 44 -0.72 -8.27 23.83
C THR A 44 -1.34 -7.25 24.77
N ASP A 45 -1.07 -5.95 24.60
CA ASP A 45 -1.48 -4.91 25.54
C ASP A 45 -2.37 -3.81 24.94
N TRP A 46 -3.04 -3.09 25.84
CA TRP A 46 -4.02 -2.05 25.50
C TRP A 46 -3.37 -0.74 25.00
N GLY A 47 -2.11 -0.47 25.35
CA GLY A 47 -1.34 0.70 24.88
C GLY A 47 -0.81 0.57 23.44
N GLU A 48 -1.25 -0.45 22.70
CA GLU A 48 -0.78 -0.80 21.35
C GLU A 48 -1.89 -0.61 20.29
N ARG A 49 -3.02 0.02 20.68
CA ARG A 49 -4.21 0.34 19.85
C ARG A 49 -4.05 1.63 19.02
N THR A 50 -2.85 2.19 18.97
CA THR A 50 -2.62 3.50 18.39
C THR A 50 -2.55 3.45 16.87
N PHE A 51 -3.44 4.19 16.20
CA PHE A 51 -3.32 4.51 14.76
C PHE A 51 -2.09 5.35 14.49
N PHE A 52 -1.88 6.33 15.38
CA PHE A 52 -0.88 7.37 15.19
C PHE A 52 -0.42 7.95 16.54
N GLU A 53 0.89 7.96 16.78
CA GLU A 53 1.52 8.72 17.87
C GLU A 53 1.95 10.09 17.35
N ILE A 54 1.65 11.17 18.09
CA ILE A 54 2.02 12.53 17.72
C ILE A 54 2.63 13.27 18.91
N ARG A 55 3.87 13.74 18.72
CA ARG A 55 4.58 14.60 19.70
C ARG A 55 4.61 16.07 19.29
N ASN A 56 4.54 16.36 18.00
CA ASN A 56 4.69 17.72 17.50
C ASN A 56 3.48 18.62 17.86
N PRO A 57 3.63 19.65 18.70
CA PRO A 57 2.52 20.51 19.13
C PRO A 57 1.92 21.36 17.99
N ASP A 58 2.70 21.61 16.94
CA ASP A 58 2.31 22.43 15.80
C ASP A 58 1.59 21.62 14.72
N ALA A 59 1.72 20.29 14.74
CA ALA A 59 1.05 19.41 13.81
C ALA A 59 -0.48 19.46 13.96
N LYS A 60 -1.17 19.13 12.88
CA LYS A 60 -2.64 19.11 12.80
C LYS A 60 -3.09 17.85 12.07
N GLY A 61 -4.18 17.22 12.54
CA GLY A 61 -4.66 15.94 12.05
C GLY A 61 -6.17 15.90 11.89
N TRP A 62 -6.63 15.38 10.74
CA TRP A 62 -8.00 15.00 10.46
C TRP A 62 -8.10 13.47 10.40
N PHE A 63 -8.79 12.87 11.38
CA PHE A 63 -8.99 11.42 11.47
C PHE A 63 -10.48 11.10 11.31
N SER A 64 -10.82 10.25 10.34
CA SER A 64 -12.22 9.91 10.06
C SER A 64 -12.39 8.51 9.48
N GLY A 65 -13.32 7.74 10.02
CA GLY A 65 -13.70 6.43 9.48
C GLY A 65 -12.62 5.35 9.55
N ASN A 66 -11.55 5.57 10.32
CA ASN A 66 -10.53 4.55 10.54
C ASN A 66 -11.08 3.43 11.43
N ARG A 67 -10.56 2.22 11.22
CA ARG A 67 -10.99 1.01 11.91
C ARG A 67 -9.79 0.19 12.31
N ILE A 68 -9.92 -0.59 13.38
CA ILE A 68 -8.85 -1.45 13.87
C ILE A 68 -9.36 -2.82 14.30
N LYS A 69 -8.55 -3.85 14.07
CA LYS A 69 -8.76 -5.19 14.61
C LYS A 69 -7.45 -5.66 15.22
N LEU A 70 -7.42 -5.80 16.54
CA LEU A 70 -6.34 -6.51 17.22
C LEU A 70 -6.63 -8.02 17.31
N PRO A 71 -5.61 -8.85 17.59
CA PRO A 71 -5.78 -10.30 17.66
C PRO A 71 -6.83 -10.77 18.67
N HIS A 72 -6.96 -10.07 19.80
CA HIS A 72 -7.90 -10.40 20.89
C HIS A 72 -9.30 -9.81 20.72
N ASP A 73 -9.53 -9.00 19.68
CA ASP A 73 -10.85 -8.42 19.44
C ASP A 73 -11.80 -9.45 18.79
N ASN A 74 -13.07 -9.44 19.21
CA ASN A 74 -14.12 -10.29 18.61
C ASN A 74 -14.48 -9.89 17.16
N GLY A 75 -13.95 -8.76 16.68
CA GLY A 75 -14.17 -8.23 15.35
C GLY A 75 -13.58 -6.82 15.22
N PRO A 76 -13.58 -6.23 14.02
CA PRO A 76 -12.99 -4.90 13.84
C PRO A 76 -13.83 -3.81 14.51
N ILE A 77 -13.16 -2.96 15.27
CA ILE A 77 -13.70 -1.80 15.98
C ILE A 77 -13.69 -0.59 15.04
N THR A 78 -14.76 0.18 15.08
CA THR A 78 -14.81 1.54 14.53
C THR A 78 -14.94 2.49 15.71
N PRO A 79 -13.90 3.25 16.08
CA PRO A 79 -13.99 4.23 17.15
C PRO A 79 -15.13 5.21 16.88
N GLN A 80 -15.99 5.42 17.88
CA GLN A 80 -16.98 6.49 17.84
C GLN A 80 -16.30 7.85 17.84
N ASP A 81 -15.18 7.94 18.58
CA ASP A 81 -14.29 9.08 18.58
C ASP A 81 -12.94 8.67 17.97
N GLN A 82 -12.59 9.29 16.84
CA GLN A 82 -11.39 8.98 16.07
C GLN A 82 -10.11 9.61 16.67
N TYR A 83 -10.27 10.43 17.72
CA TYR A 83 -9.20 11.10 18.47
C TYR A 83 -9.15 10.65 19.94
N ASP A 84 -9.86 9.57 20.28
CA ASP A 84 -9.76 8.97 21.61
C ASP A 84 -8.30 8.56 21.88
N GLU A 85 -7.86 8.72 23.12
CA GLU A 85 -6.50 8.40 23.55
C GLU A 85 -6.20 6.89 23.48
N ASP A 86 -7.26 6.06 23.40
CA ASP A 86 -7.15 4.64 23.07
C ASP A 86 -6.65 4.39 21.64
N PHE A 87 -6.76 5.37 20.72
CA PHE A 87 -6.39 5.23 19.30
C PHE A 87 -5.38 6.27 18.81
N ILE A 88 -5.20 7.38 19.51
CA ILE A 88 -4.18 8.39 19.22
C ILE A 88 -3.34 8.61 20.49
N THR A 89 -2.04 8.35 20.39
CA THR A 89 -1.12 8.65 21.48
C THR A 89 -0.62 10.08 21.32
N TYR A 90 -1.05 10.94 22.23
CA TYR A 90 -0.52 12.29 22.36
C TYR A 90 0.77 12.29 23.20
N GLY A 91 1.63 13.26 22.93
CA GLY A 91 2.86 13.45 23.70
C GLY A 91 2.64 14.01 25.10
N ASP A 92 3.72 14.22 25.84
CA ASP A 92 3.71 14.81 27.18
C ASP A 92 3.41 16.32 27.12
N PRO A 93 2.25 16.78 27.65
CA PRO A 93 1.91 18.21 27.66
C PRO A 93 2.86 19.04 28.52
N ASP A 94 3.49 18.47 29.55
CA ASP A 94 4.48 19.16 30.38
C ASP A 94 5.80 19.40 29.60
N GLU A 95 6.01 18.68 28.50
CA GLU A 95 7.12 18.87 27.56
C GLU A 95 6.72 19.72 26.34
N ASN A 96 5.54 20.36 26.36
CA ASN A 96 4.98 21.13 25.25
C ASN A 96 4.82 20.26 23.97
N GLU A 97 4.47 18.99 24.13
CA GLU A 97 4.11 18.10 23.03
C GLU A 97 2.62 18.23 22.65
N ALA A 98 2.23 17.58 21.56
CA ALA A 98 0.86 17.64 21.04
C ALA A 98 -0.17 17.16 22.05
N THR A 99 -1.32 17.83 22.09
CA THR A 99 -2.53 17.35 22.77
C THR A 99 -3.64 17.22 21.73
N ARG A 100 -4.73 16.56 22.09
CA ARG A 100 -5.94 16.57 21.24
C ARG A 100 -6.35 17.97 20.82
N SER A 101 -6.35 18.92 21.75
CA SER A 101 -6.78 20.30 21.49
C SER A 101 -5.90 21.06 20.49
N THR A 102 -4.61 20.70 20.42
CA THR A 102 -3.68 21.31 19.46
C THR A 102 -3.63 20.54 18.15
N PHE A 103 -3.95 19.25 18.14
CA PHE A 103 -3.84 18.39 16.97
C PHE A 103 -5.13 18.30 16.15
N GLU A 104 -6.28 18.13 16.79
CA GLU A 104 -7.57 17.90 16.13
C GLU A 104 -8.01 19.12 15.30
N VAL A 105 -8.50 18.86 14.09
CA VAL A 105 -9.15 19.86 13.24
C VAL A 105 -10.59 19.44 12.90
N SER A 106 -11.43 20.40 12.51
CA SER A 106 -12.85 20.16 12.23
C SER A 106 -13.16 19.64 10.81
N GLY A 107 -12.15 19.55 9.95
CA GLY A 107 -12.29 19.06 8.59
C GLY A 107 -10.94 18.73 7.95
N PRO A 108 -10.96 18.00 6.82
CA PRO A 108 -9.75 17.57 6.14
C PRO A 108 -8.98 18.76 5.57
N PHE A 109 -7.67 18.60 5.43
CA PHE A 109 -6.84 19.48 4.61
C PHE A 109 -7.13 19.23 3.12
N GLU A 110 -7.02 20.26 2.29
CA GLU A 110 -7.20 20.15 0.83
C GLU A 110 -6.08 19.29 0.22
N SER A 111 -6.43 18.14 -0.36
CA SER A 111 -5.51 17.19 -0.99
C SER A 111 -4.99 17.70 -2.35
N GLY A 112 -4.30 18.85 -2.37
CA GLY A 112 -3.53 19.39 -3.51
C GLY A 112 -4.13 19.21 -4.92
N GLU A 113 -3.25 19.04 -5.92
CA GLU A 113 -3.64 18.85 -7.33
C GLU A 113 -4.15 17.43 -7.63
N TYR A 114 -3.72 16.47 -6.81
CA TYR A 114 -4.10 15.05 -6.97
C TYR A 114 -5.24 14.74 -6.01
N ALA A 115 -6.46 14.85 -6.51
CA ALA A 115 -7.64 14.44 -5.76
C ALA A 115 -7.49 12.99 -5.30
N VAL A 116 -7.69 12.75 -4.00
CA VAL A 116 -7.81 11.39 -3.48
C VAL A 116 -8.93 10.70 -4.25
N PRO A 117 -8.66 9.55 -4.92
CA PRO A 117 -9.70 8.81 -5.60
C PRO A 117 -10.83 8.54 -4.61
N THR A 118 -12.03 8.99 -4.96
CA THR A 118 -13.21 8.59 -4.21
C THR A 118 -13.42 7.11 -4.52
N LEU A 119 -12.93 6.24 -3.63
CA LEU A 119 -13.38 4.86 -3.66
C LEU A 119 -14.91 4.92 -3.53
N PRO A 120 -15.65 4.15 -4.34
CA PRO A 120 -17.09 4.07 -4.18
C PRO A 120 -17.36 3.79 -2.71
N GLN A 121 -18.05 4.72 -2.04
CA GLN A 121 -18.47 4.58 -0.65
C GLN A 121 -19.11 3.19 -0.57
N ALA A 122 -18.43 2.22 0.04
CA ALA A 122 -19.08 0.94 0.18
C ALA A 122 -20.31 1.17 1.05
N PRO A 123 -21.36 0.36 0.85
CA PRO A 123 -22.56 0.44 1.66
C PRO A 123 -22.19 0.51 3.14
N ALA A 124 -22.94 1.30 3.91
CA ALA A 124 -22.75 1.41 5.35
C ALA A 124 -22.59 0.02 5.98
N GLY A 125 -21.41 -0.26 6.56
CA GLY A 125 -21.07 -1.54 7.18
C GLY A 125 -20.12 -2.46 6.41
N ALA A 126 -19.79 -2.17 5.14
CA ALA A 126 -18.76 -2.92 4.42
C ALA A 126 -17.33 -2.47 4.81
N PRO A 127 -16.35 -3.39 4.92
CA PRO A 127 -14.96 -3.08 5.24
C PRO A 127 -14.28 -2.38 4.06
N LEU A 128 -14.54 -1.08 3.96
CA LEU A 128 -14.17 -0.18 2.87
C LEU A 128 -12.69 -0.19 2.50
N GLY A 129 -11.80 -0.35 3.47
CA GLY A 129 -10.36 -0.45 3.27
C GLY A 129 -9.91 -1.88 2.94
N GLU A 130 -10.20 -2.85 3.81
CA GLU A 130 -9.54 -4.17 3.74
C GLU A 130 -9.86 -4.96 2.46
N GLN A 131 -11.12 -5.08 2.06
CA GLN A 131 -11.49 -5.89 0.89
C GLN A 131 -11.12 -5.22 -0.42
N SER A 132 -11.31 -3.90 -0.52
CA SER A 132 -10.93 -3.11 -1.70
C SER A 132 -9.41 -3.14 -1.90
N VAL A 133 -8.63 -2.90 -0.84
CA VAL A 133 -7.17 -2.97 -0.90
C VAL A 133 -6.72 -4.39 -1.23
N LYS A 134 -7.20 -5.43 -0.54
CA LYS A 134 -6.78 -6.81 -0.85
C LYS A 134 -7.05 -7.23 -2.29
N ARG A 135 -8.14 -6.74 -2.90
CA ARG A 135 -8.47 -7.07 -4.29
C ARG A 135 -7.45 -6.47 -5.27
N ASP A 136 -7.03 -5.22 -5.06
CA ASP A 136 -6.29 -4.44 -6.04
C ASP A 136 -4.83 -4.14 -5.63
N VAL A 137 -4.39 -4.56 -4.43
CA VAL A 137 -3.03 -4.33 -3.93
C VAL A 137 -2.01 -5.15 -4.69
N GLY A 138 -0.84 -4.54 -4.89
CA GLY A 138 0.29 -5.09 -5.63
C GLY A 138 0.36 -4.51 -7.04
N ALA A 139 1.57 -4.26 -7.51
CA ALA A 139 1.82 -3.93 -8.92
C ALA A 139 1.93 -5.22 -9.75
N CYS A 140 0.98 -6.14 -9.59
CA CYS A 140 1.01 -7.46 -10.22
C CYS A 140 -0.25 -7.68 -11.08
N LEU A 141 -0.06 -8.05 -12.35
CA LEU A 141 -1.16 -8.49 -13.22
C LEU A 141 -1.69 -9.86 -12.78
N LYS A 142 -0.79 -10.71 -12.27
CA LYS A 142 -1.06 -12.06 -11.75
C LYS A 142 -0.35 -12.22 -10.41
N ARG A 143 -1.09 -12.65 -9.40
CA ARG A 143 -0.57 -12.95 -8.06
C ARG A 143 0.14 -14.30 -8.05
N ASP A 144 1.31 -14.36 -7.44
CA ASP A 144 2.01 -15.62 -7.21
C ASP A 144 1.51 -16.31 -5.93
N GLN A 145 2.11 -17.46 -5.59
CA GLN A 145 1.72 -18.20 -4.38
C GLN A 145 2.02 -17.43 -3.08
N LEU A 146 3.03 -16.56 -3.08
CA LEU A 146 3.39 -15.74 -1.92
C LEU A 146 2.41 -14.58 -1.74
N ASP A 147 2.01 -13.92 -2.83
CA ASP A 147 0.95 -12.90 -2.84
C ASP A 147 -0.35 -13.49 -2.27
N LEU A 148 -0.75 -14.68 -2.75
CA LEU A 148 -1.93 -15.38 -2.25
C LEU A 148 -1.76 -15.84 -0.80
N HIS A 149 -0.56 -16.14 -0.35
CA HIS A 149 -0.32 -16.45 1.05
C HIS A 149 -0.61 -15.25 1.95
N LEU A 150 -0.15 -14.06 1.55
CA LEU A 150 -0.35 -12.82 2.30
C LEU A 150 -1.81 -12.32 2.24
N LEU A 151 -2.48 -12.51 1.10
CA LEU A 151 -3.83 -11.99 0.84
C LEU A 151 -4.95 -12.99 1.13
N GLY A 152 -4.63 -14.28 1.31
CA GLY A 152 -5.58 -15.40 1.39
C GLY A 152 -5.71 -16.17 0.09
N ALA A 153 -6.05 -17.46 0.19
CA ALA A 153 -6.10 -18.39 -0.94
C ALA A 153 -7.08 -17.99 -2.07
N ASP A 154 -8.02 -17.08 -1.83
CA ASP A 154 -8.95 -16.53 -2.81
C ASP A 154 -8.65 -15.07 -3.20
N GLY A 155 -7.50 -14.53 -2.75
CA GLY A 155 -7.07 -13.15 -2.99
C GLY A 155 -8.02 -12.08 -2.44
N THR A 156 -9.00 -12.46 -1.61
CA THR A 156 -10.09 -11.57 -1.18
C THR A 156 -10.48 -11.73 0.29
N THR A 157 -10.26 -12.90 0.89
CA THR A 157 -10.67 -13.22 2.27
C THR A 157 -9.55 -13.78 3.15
N GLY A 158 -8.28 -13.45 2.89
CA GLY A 158 -7.18 -13.88 3.74
C GLY A 158 -7.37 -13.44 5.18
N GLU A 159 -7.76 -14.40 6.02
CA GLU A 159 -7.32 -14.47 7.38
C GLU A 159 -5.81 -14.65 7.30
N TYR A 160 -5.08 -13.54 7.35
CA TYR A 160 -3.69 -13.53 7.78
C TYR A 160 -3.64 -14.44 9.00
N LYS A 161 -3.01 -15.61 8.86
CA LYS A 161 -2.87 -16.54 9.97
C LYS A 161 -1.88 -15.89 10.91
N GLU A 162 -2.41 -15.07 11.82
CA GLU A 162 -1.65 -14.44 12.90
C GLU A 162 -1.01 -15.57 13.70
N ARG A 163 0.25 -15.88 13.35
CA ARG A 163 1.05 -16.82 14.13
C ARG A 163 1.58 -16.06 15.33
N GLN A 164 1.72 -16.78 16.43
CA GLN A 164 2.44 -16.30 17.60
C GLN A 164 3.94 -16.24 17.23
N GLY A 165 4.45 -15.08 16.83
CA GLY A 165 5.81 -14.88 16.29
C GLY A 165 5.98 -13.47 15.71
N GLU A 166 7.17 -13.11 15.23
CA GLU A 166 7.66 -11.75 14.89
C GLU A 166 7.13 -11.19 13.53
N GLY A 167 6.34 -11.95 12.76
CA GLY A 167 5.80 -11.48 11.47
C GLY A 167 4.86 -12.46 10.76
N PRO A 168 4.49 -12.16 9.49
CA PRO A 168 3.65 -13.04 8.66
C PRO A 168 4.33 -14.36 8.30
N ILE A 169 5.65 -14.27 8.09
CA ILE A 169 6.53 -15.34 7.62
C ILE A 169 7.86 -15.14 8.33
N ASP A 170 8.18 -16.02 9.27
CA ASP A 170 9.45 -15.97 9.99
C ASP A 170 10.52 -16.80 9.26
N ASN A 171 10.09 -17.80 8.50
CA ASN A 171 10.97 -18.65 7.70
C ASN A 171 10.32 -19.01 6.34
N PRO A 172 11.07 -18.98 5.22
CA PRO A 172 10.53 -19.36 3.91
C PRO A 172 9.85 -20.74 3.90
N SER A 173 10.34 -21.71 4.69
CA SER A 173 9.75 -23.05 4.78
C SER A 173 8.30 -23.08 5.28
N GLU A 174 7.85 -22.03 5.96
CA GLU A 174 6.47 -21.88 6.44
C GLU A 174 5.48 -21.68 5.30
N VAL A 175 5.97 -21.19 4.16
CA VAL A 175 5.20 -20.89 2.95
C VAL A 175 5.62 -21.74 1.74
N GLY A 176 6.37 -22.82 1.97
CA GLY A 176 6.81 -23.74 0.92
C GLY A 176 8.22 -23.50 0.38
N GLY A 177 8.96 -22.55 0.96
CA GLY A 177 10.33 -22.23 0.57
C GLY A 177 10.42 -21.17 -0.54
N TRP A 178 11.62 -20.99 -1.07
CA TRP A 178 11.81 -20.11 -2.23
C TRP A 178 11.24 -20.76 -3.50
N PRO A 179 10.54 -20.00 -4.36
CA PRO A 179 10.05 -20.54 -5.61
C PRO A 179 11.24 -20.97 -6.48
N THR A 180 11.09 -22.10 -7.18
CA THR A 180 12.04 -22.47 -8.23
C THR A 180 11.74 -21.61 -9.44
N LEU A 181 12.59 -20.61 -9.69
CA LEU A 181 12.47 -19.75 -10.86
C LEU A 181 12.96 -20.53 -12.08
N SER A 182 12.03 -20.86 -12.97
CA SER A 182 12.38 -21.43 -14.27
C SER A 182 12.92 -20.32 -15.16
N THR A 183 14.13 -20.50 -15.68
CA THR A 183 14.74 -19.56 -16.62
C THR A 183 14.57 -20.09 -18.04
N ALA A 184 14.22 -19.20 -18.95
CA ALA A 184 14.31 -19.43 -20.38
C ALA A 184 15.49 -18.64 -20.93
N ALA A 185 15.99 -19.02 -22.11
CA ALA A 185 16.88 -18.13 -22.84
C ALA A 185 16.11 -16.83 -23.14
N PRO A 186 16.65 -15.64 -22.80
CA PRO A 186 15.99 -14.39 -23.14
C PRO A 186 15.90 -14.27 -24.67
N PRO A 187 14.85 -13.61 -25.20
CA PRO A 187 14.81 -13.21 -26.59
C PRO A 187 16.05 -12.39 -26.98
N GLU A 188 16.39 -12.38 -28.27
CA GLU A 188 17.45 -11.51 -28.79
C GLU A 188 16.99 -10.04 -28.71
N ASP A 189 17.88 -9.19 -28.19
CA ASP A 189 17.71 -7.75 -27.98
C ASP A 189 19.06 -7.12 -28.33
N ALA A 190 19.20 -6.70 -29.59
CA ALA A 190 20.47 -6.33 -30.19
C ALA A 190 21.01 -5.00 -29.66
N ASP A 191 20.13 -4.04 -29.40
CA ASP A 191 20.48 -2.72 -28.86
C ASP A 191 20.39 -2.59 -27.34
N LYS A 192 19.83 -3.61 -26.67
CA LYS A 192 19.78 -3.79 -25.22
C LYS A 192 18.87 -2.77 -24.54
N ASP A 193 17.75 -2.46 -25.15
CA ASP A 193 16.78 -1.50 -24.64
C ASP A 193 15.64 -2.14 -23.83
N GLY A 194 15.62 -3.48 -23.76
CA GLY A 194 14.62 -4.26 -23.03
C GLY A 194 13.43 -4.70 -23.87
N VAL A 195 13.41 -4.41 -25.18
CA VAL A 195 12.42 -4.86 -26.14
C VAL A 195 13.05 -5.86 -27.12
N PRO A 196 12.48 -7.06 -27.32
CA PRO A 196 13.03 -8.04 -28.26
C PRO A 196 13.00 -7.58 -29.72
N ASP A 197 14.04 -7.96 -30.47
CA ASP A 197 14.16 -7.71 -31.92
C ASP A 197 12.91 -8.12 -32.71
N ASP A 198 12.27 -9.24 -32.35
CA ASP A 198 11.08 -9.77 -33.02
C ASP A 198 9.81 -8.94 -32.70
N ARG A 199 9.70 -8.40 -31.48
CA ARG A 199 8.62 -7.48 -31.08
C ARG A 199 8.76 -6.17 -31.86
N GLU A 200 9.96 -5.63 -31.90
CA GLU A 200 10.25 -4.36 -32.57
C GLU A 200 9.96 -4.38 -34.07
N GLN A 201 10.02 -5.57 -34.70
CA GLN A 201 9.69 -5.79 -36.10
C GLN A 201 8.18 -5.98 -36.37
N THR A 202 7.36 -6.28 -35.36
CA THR A 202 5.95 -6.67 -35.53
C THR A 202 4.94 -5.55 -35.23
N THR A 203 5.38 -4.43 -34.64
CA THR A 203 4.53 -3.32 -34.20
C THR A 203 5.19 -1.99 -34.56
N PRO A 204 4.55 -0.92 -35.09
CA PRO A 204 3.51 -0.81 -36.12
C PRO A 204 4.06 -0.99 -37.56
N ALA A 205 3.15 -1.09 -38.54
CA ALA A 205 3.35 -1.49 -39.94
C ALA A 205 4.31 -0.65 -40.84
N ASN A 206 5.25 0.13 -40.29
CA ASN A 206 6.16 1.01 -41.06
C ASN A 206 7.58 1.13 -40.46
N ARG A 207 7.99 0.24 -39.55
CA ARG A 207 9.36 0.30 -38.97
C ARG A 207 10.41 -0.23 -39.96
N SER A 208 11.50 0.53 -40.07
CA SER A 208 12.71 0.16 -40.81
C SER A 208 13.37 -1.08 -40.18
N PRO A 209 14.06 -1.96 -40.94
CA PRO A 209 14.87 -3.04 -40.37
C PRO A 209 15.95 -2.58 -39.38
N GLU A 210 16.34 -1.31 -39.42
CA GLU A 210 17.32 -0.72 -38.49
C GLU A 210 16.72 -0.38 -37.12
N TRP A 211 15.38 -0.40 -36.99
CA TRP A 211 14.67 -0.02 -35.77
C TRP A 211 15.13 -0.83 -34.57
N LYS A 212 15.34 -2.15 -34.75
CA LYS A 212 15.81 -3.07 -33.71
C LYS A 212 17.25 -2.87 -33.21
N ASN A 213 17.93 -1.85 -33.73
CA ASN A 213 19.31 -1.54 -33.39
C ASN A 213 19.44 -0.11 -32.85
N ASP A 214 18.33 0.55 -32.51
CA ASP A 214 18.32 1.90 -31.97
C ASP A 214 17.64 1.91 -30.59
N PRO A 215 18.43 1.95 -29.49
CA PRO A 215 17.93 1.78 -28.14
C PRO A 215 17.08 2.95 -27.64
N ARG A 216 16.92 3.98 -28.46
CA ARG A 216 16.01 5.11 -28.19
C ARG A 216 14.57 4.78 -28.51
N ASN A 217 14.30 3.64 -29.14
CA ASN A 217 12.96 3.27 -29.57
C ASN A 217 12.10 2.72 -28.44
N ALA A 218 12.67 1.98 -27.48
CA ALA A 218 11.96 1.54 -26.26
C ALA A 218 11.18 2.66 -25.56
N GLN A 219 11.73 3.88 -25.51
CA GLN A 219 11.15 5.04 -24.80
C GLN A 219 10.17 5.88 -25.65
N LEU A 220 9.98 5.54 -26.93
CA LEU A 220 9.01 6.23 -27.78
C LEU A 220 7.59 5.73 -27.49
N ASP A 221 6.64 6.65 -27.56
CA ASP A 221 5.20 6.39 -27.56
C ASP A 221 4.70 6.55 -29.00
N ASP A 222 4.84 5.48 -29.78
CA ASP A 222 4.55 5.50 -31.22
C ASP A 222 3.05 5.60 -31.51
N ASN A 223 2.19 5.20 -30.57
CA ASN A 223 0.74 5.17 -30.72
C ASN A 223 0.05 6.40 -30.09
N GLY A 224 0.75 7.17 -29.25
CA GLY A 224 0.29 8.38 -28.59
C GLY A 224 -0.65 8.15 -27.41
N ASP A 225 -0.64 6.95 -26.81
CA ASP A 225 -1.54 6.57 -25.71
C ASP A 225 -0.98 6.88 -24.31
N GLY A 226 0.24 7.42 -24.24
CA GLY A 226 0.94 7.75 -23.01
C GLY A 226 1.80 6.62 -22.44
N ARG A 227 1.98 5.51 -23.17
CA ARG A 227 2.90 4.41 -22.82
C ARG A 227 4.02 4.29 -23.83
N THR A 228 5.20 3.99 -23.33
CA THR A 228 6.37 3.71 -24.15
C THR A 228 6.30 2.30 -24.75
N ASN A 229 7.03 2.07 -25.85
CA ASN A 229 7.16 0.75 -26.46
C ASN A 229 7.62 -0.34 -25.45
N LEU A 230 8.48 0.03 -24.49
CA LEU A 230 8.87 -0.87 -23.41
C LEU A 230 7.71 -1.20 -22.47
N GLU A 231 6.93 -0.21 -22.03
CA GLU A 231 5.76 -0.43 -21.16
C GLU A 231 4.68 -1.28 -21.84
N GLU A 232 4.47 -1.09 -23.14
CA GLU A 232 3.61 -1.95 -23.95
C GLU A 232 4.13 -3.40 -23.93
N TYR A 233 5.41 -3.62 -24.24
CA TYR A 233 6.00 -4.96 -24.27
C TYR A 233 5.92 -5.65 -22.91
N LEU A 234 6.25 -4.94 -21.83
CA LEU A 234 6.14 -5.45 -20.47
C LEU A 234 4.68 -5.80 -20.12
N THR A 235 3.70 -5.08 -20.65
CA THR A 235 2.28 -5.40 -20.43
C THR A 235 1.86 -6.65 -21.22
N GLU A 236 2.31 -6.78 -22.47
CA GLU A 236 2.01 -7.91 -23.36
C GLU A 236 2.53 -9.23 -22.80
N ILE A 237 3.81 -9.32 -22.43
CA ILE A 237 4.41 -10.59 -21.99
C ILE A 237 3.84 -11.09 -20.65
N VAL A 238 3.32 -10.19 -19.82
CA VAL A 238 2.66 -10.59 -18.58
C VAL A 238 1.28 -11.17 -18.89
N SER A 239 0.63 -10.74 -19.98
CA SER A 239 -0.68 -11.27 -20.41
C SER A 239 -0.63 -12.64 -21.09
N GLU A 240 0.52 -13.06 -21.65
CA GLU A 240 0.68 -14.35 -22.37
C GLU A 240 1.08 -15.54 -21.48
N SER A 241 1.48 -15.30 -20.23
CA SER A 241 1.92 -16.35 -19.29
C SER A 241 0.75 -17.11 -18.63
N GLU A 242 0.09 -17.99 -19.40
CA GLU A 242 -0.90 -18.98 -18.91
C GLU A 242 -0.28 -20.32 -18.50
#